data_AF-K5WIY5-F1
#
_entry.id   AF-K5WIY5-F1
#
_cell.length_a   1.000
_cell.length_b   1.000
_cell.length_c   1.000
_cell.angle_alpha   90.00
_cell.angle_beta   90.00
_cell.angle_gamma   90.00
#
_symmetry.space_group_name_H-M   'P 1'
#
loop_
_entity.id
_entity.type
_entity.pdbx_description
1 polymer ?
#
loop_
_entity_poly.entity_id
_entity_poly.type
_entity_poly.pdbx_seq_one_letter_code
_entity_poly.pdbx_strand_id
1 'polypeptide(L)'
;MPEDRQNHDPRGDACPDFRSEAFAVIREALIAGNNYSEEEAVETLVDSWNRDHENRILRWDRQQHDEREREAAEEVDAPNREPRPPPTPEPPARRDASAPAPGRDRTPSPAPSQLEVPEASPAPERKRKLNPIQQGLRVSSSRIPQPSAYALKKLRNFDYVELWYFTEKGCEEAHDATSSTPNDVFTLSKVAGTLALRSLDASTASRAAVPDERLSWRDVSVAQKLLLHHMKEQGWPESHVSLLAAFFFRLEYHDIRRISSLGDQVIVKYQAEVRREWHRLIASPKQQKVFDIADISAERLDAIERQLIKQEQAEFTAR
;
A
#
# COMPACT_ATOMS: atom_id res chain seq x y z
N MET A 1 0.81 -1.80 -16.64
CA MET A 1 0.13 -2.91 -15.93
C MET A 1 -0.18 -3.98 -16.94
N PRO A 2 -0.19 -5.28 -16.59
CA PRO A 2 -1.02 -6.23 -17.34
C PRO A 2 -2.48 -5.80 -17.14
N GLU A 3 -3.25 -5.71 -18.22
CA GLU A 3 -4.69 -5.45 -18.13
C GLU A 3 -5.43 -6.75 -17.79
N ASP A 4 -6.52 -6.66 -17.00
CA ASP A 4 -7.39 -7.81 -16.73
C ASP A 4 -8.04 -8.28 -18.04
N ARG A 5 -7.54 -9.40 -18.58
CA ARG A 5 -8.10 -10.05 -19.76
C ARG A 5 -9.52 -10.51 -19.45
N GLN A 6 -10.48 -10.13 -20.29
CA GLN A 6 -11.86 -10.59 -20.18
C GLN A 6 -11.98 -11.99 -20.76
N ASN A 7 -12.74 -12.85 -20.10
CA ASN A 7 -12.86 -14.27 -20.44
C ASN A 7 -14.18 -14.62 -21.17
N HIS A 8 -15.00 -13.63 -21.52
CA HIS A 8 -16.30 -13.80 -22.19
C HIS A 8 -16.70 -12.53 -22.94
N ASP A 9 -17.43 -12.65 -24.06
CA ASP A 9 -17.98 -11.52 -24.81
C ASP A 9 -19.23 -10.96 -24.08
N PRO A 10 -19.19 -9.72 -23.55
CA PRO A 10 -20.29 -9.14 -22.79
C PRO A 10 -21.52 -8.77 -23.63
N ARG A 11 -21.45 -8.81 -24.97
CA ARG A 11 -22.59 -8.49 -25.87
C ARG A 11 -23.82 -9.36 -25.64
N GLY A 12 -23.65 -10.55 -25.08
CA GLY A 12 -24.75 -11.47 -24.75
C GLY A 12 -25.45 -11.17 -23.42
N ASP A 13 -24.91 -10.28 -22.58
CA ASP A 13 -25.47 -9.96 -21.27
C ASP A 13 -26.81 -9.22 -21.43
N ALA A 14 -27.89 -9.78 -20.89
CA ALA A 14 -29.19 -9.08 -20.81
C ALA A 14 -29.25 -8.17 -19.58
N CYS A 15 -29.93 -7.02 -19.70
CA CYS A 15 -30.23 -6.16 -18.55
C CYS A 15 -31.11 -6.93 -17.53
N PRO A 16 -30.74 -6.97 -16.24
CA PRO A 16 -31.59 -7.51 -15.19
C PRO A 16 -32.93 -6.75 -15.11
N ASP A 17 -34.00 -7.45 -14.72
CA ASP A 17 -35.27 -6.81 -14.38
C ASP A 17 -35.16 -6.12 -13.01
N PHE A 18 -34.76 -4.85 -13.02
CA PHE A 18 -34.68 -4.00 -11.83
C PHE A 18 -36.05 -3.64 -11.22
N ARG A 19 -37.19 -3.98 -11.85
CA ARG A 19 -38.53 -3.85 -11.25
C ARG A 19 -38.89 -5.05 -10.36
N SER A 20 -38.27 -6.21 -10.57
CA SER A 20 -38.50 -7.40 -9.74
C SER A 20 -38.18 -7.18 -8.25
N GLU A 21 -38.79 -7.98 -7.36
CA GLU A 21 -38.60 -7.86 -5.90
C GLU A 21 -37.15 -8.09 -5.46
N ALA A 22 -36.35 -8.81 -6.26
CA ALA A 22 -34.93 -9.06 -5.98
C ALA A 22 -34.10 -7.77 -5.85
N PHE A 23 -34.57 -6.66 -6.44
CA PHE A 23 -33.93 -5.35 -6.37
C PHE A 23 -34.68 -4.35 -5.48
N ALA A 24 -35.79 -4.74 -4.83
CA ALA A 24 -36.64 -3.82 -4.05
C ALA A 24 -35.85 -3.05 -2.97
N VAL A 25 -35.00 -3.75 -2.20
CA VAL A 25 -34.12 -3.16 -1.17
C VAL A 25 -33.20 -2.06 -1.73
N ILE A 26 -32.78 -2.18 -3.00
CA ILE A 26 -31.92 -1.19 -3.67
C ILE A 26 -32.76 -0.01 -4.16
N ARG A 27 -33.98 -0.23 -4.67
CA ARG A 27 -34.92 0.84 -5.01
C ARG A 27 -35.33 1.65 -3.78
N GLU A 28 -35.72 0.98 -2.70
CA GLU A 28 -36.05 1.59 -1.41
C GLU A 28 -34.90 2.47 -0.88
N ALA A 29 -33.66 2.00 -0.97
CA ALA A 29 -32.49 2.77 -0.56
C ALA A 29 -32.26 4.03 -1.43
N LEU A 30 -32.50 3.96 -2.74
CA LEU A 30 -32.42 5.10 -3.65
C LEU A 30 -33.54 6.13 -3.39
N ILE A 31 -34.77 5.67 -3.20
CA ILE A 31 -35.93 6.49 -2.84
C ILE A 31 -35.67 7.22 -1.51
N ALA A 32 -35.25 6.49 -0.47
CA ALA A 32 -35.02 7.04 0.86
C ALA A 32 -33.77 7.94 0.98
N GLY A 33 -32.74 7.71 0.15
CA GLY A 33 -31.50 8.49 0.18
C GLY A 33 -31.52 9.76 -0.68
N ASN A 34 -32.18 9.69 -1.85
CA ASN A 34 -32.13 10.75 -2.87
C ASN A 34 -33.49 11.37 -3.21
N ASN A 35 -34.59 10.92 -2.58
CA ASN A 35 -35.94 11.44 -2.77
C ASN A 35 -36.52 11.19 -4.19
N TYR A 36 -35.98 10.20 -4.91
CA TYR A 36 -36.47 9.71 -6.20
C TYR A 36 -37.83 9.00 -6.08
N SER A 37 -38.59 8.97 -7.18
CA SER A 37 -39.70 8.01 -7.39
C SER A 37 -39.19 6.58 -7.63
N GLU A 38 -40.09 5.59 -7.59
CA GLU A 38 -39.72 4.20 -7.92
C GLU A 38 -39.33 4.06 -9.40
N GLU A 39 -40.00 4.78 -10.30
CA GLU A 39 -39.64 4.89 -11.72
C GLU A 39 -38.22 5.43 -11.93
N GLU A 40 -37.87 6.57 -11.34
CA GLU A 40 -36.52 7.16 -11.45
C GLU A 40 -35.44 6.27 -10.80
N ALA A 41 -35.79 5.54 -9.74
CA ALA A 41 -34.89 4.56 -9.12
C ALA A 41 -34.63 3.33 -10.02
N VAL A 42 -35.64 2.86 -10.76
CA VAL A 42 -35.48 1.82 -11.79
C VAL A 42 -34.63 2.34 -12.96
N GLU A 43 -34.94 3.53 -13.48
CA GLU A 43 -34.24 4.15 -14.60
C GLU A 43 -32.74 4.36 -14.29
N THR A 44 -32.43 4.88 -13.09
CA THR A 44 -31.04 5.04 -12.61
C THR A 44 -30.26 3.72 -12.57
N LEU A 45 -30.92 2.60 -12.23
CA LEU A 45 -30.30 1.27 -12.20
C LEU A 45 -30.08 0.72 -13.62
N VAL A 46 -31.04 0.91 -14.52
CA VAL A 46 -30.91 0.56 -15.95
C VAL A 46 -29.77 1.33 -16.59
N ASP A 47 -29.71 2.65 -16.42
CA ASP A 47 -28.65 3.50 -16.98
C ASP A 47 -27.26 3.15 -16.43
N SER A 48 -27.17 2.88 -15.12
CA SER A 48 -25.89 2.48 -14.55
C SER A 48 -25.45 1.07 -14.99
N TRP A 49 -26.39 0.18 -15.33
CA TRP A 49 -26.07 -1.12 -15.92
C TRP A 49 -25.66 -0.99 -17.39
N ASN A 50 -26.40 -0.23 -18.20
CA ASN A 50 -26.11 0.04 -19.61
C ASN A 50 -24.69 0.61 -19.77
N ARG A 51 -24.37 1.64 -18.99
CA ARG A 51 -23.06 2.28 -18.98
C ARG A 51 -21.91 1.35 -18.59
N ASP A 52 -22.13 0.40 -17.66
CA ASP A 52 -21.11 -0.61 -17.36
C ASP A 52 -20.99 -1.63 -18.50
N HIS A 53 -22.11 -2.12 -19.04
CA HIS A 53 -22.16 -3.06 -20.16
C HIS A 53 -21.45 -2.50 -21.42
N GLU A 54 -21.69 -1.23 -21.79
CA GLU A 54 -20.94 -0.52 -22.83
C GLU A 54 -19.43 -0.50 -22.54
N ASN A 55 -19.04 -0.19 -21.30
CA ASN A 55 -17.64 -0.22 -20.86
C ASN A 55 -17.03 -1.63 -20.87
N ARG A 56 -17.83 -2.69 -20.71
CA ARG A 56 -17.37 -4.07 -20.91
C ARG A 56 -17.14 -4.35 -22.40
N ILE A 57 -18.09 -4.01 -23.28
CA ILE A 57 -17.96 -4.19 -24.74
C ILE A 57 -16.74 -3.43 -25.30
N LEU A 58 -16.53 -2.17 -24.90
CA LEU A 58 -15.38 -1.36 -25.35
C LEU A 58 -14.01 -1.89 -24.87
N ARG A 59 -13.97 -2.72 -23.82
CA ARG A 59 -12.75 -3.44 -23.39
C ARG A 59 -12.56 -4.72 -24.18
N TRP A 60 -13.63 -5.49 -24.39
CA TRP A 60 -13.60 -6.69 -25.22
C TRP A 60 -13.15 -6.39 -26.65
N ASP A 61 -13.72 -5.36 -27.28
CA ASP A 61 -13.36 -4.96 -28.65
C ASP A 61 -11.92 -4.47 -28.77
N ARG A 62 -11.38 -3.83 -27.72
CA ARG A 62 -9.96 -3.46 -27.64
C ARG A 62 -9.09 -4.70 -27.55
N GLN A 63 -9.42 -5.66 -26.68
CA GLN A 63 -8.66 -6.91 -26.55
C GLN A 63 -8.71 -7.71 -27.86
N GLN A 64 -9.84 -7.71 -28.58
CA GLN A 64 -9.96 -8.29 -29.92
C GLN A 64 -9.25 -7.47 -31.02
N HIS A 65 -8.97 -6.17 -30.84
CA HIS A 65 -8.14 -5.39 -31.76
C HIS A 65 -6.65 -5.69 -31.52
N ASP A 66 -6.20 -5.52 -30.28
CA ASP A 66 -4.85 -5.80 -29.81
C ASP A 66 -4.38 -7.23 -30.15
N GLU A 67 -5.27 -8.23 -30.05
CA GLU A 67 -4.93 -9.62 -30.36
C GLU A 67 -4.75 -9.82 -31.87
N ARG A 68 -5.63 -9.25 -32.71
CA ARG A 68 -5.48 -9.28 -34.18
C ARG A 68 -4.26 -8.49 -34.68
N GLU A 69 -3.91 -7.37 -34.05
CA GLU A 69 -2.69 -6.64 -34.37
C GLU A 69 -1.43 -7.43 -33.99
N ARG A 70 -1.46 -8.20 -32.90
CA ARG A 70 -0.35 -9.10 -32.52
C ARG A 70 -0.26 -10.31 -33.44
N GLU A 71 -1.38 -10.92 -33.80
CA GLU A 71 -1.43 -12.01 -34.78
C GLU A 71 -0.89 -11.56 -36.15
N ALA A 72 -1.31 -10.37 -36.63
CA ALA A 72 -0.80 -9.80 -37.88
C ALA A 72 0.71 -9.46 -37.80
N ALA A 73 1.18 -8.97 -36.65
CA ALA A 73 2.61 -8.71 -36.44
C ALA A 73 3.44 -10.01 -36.38
N GLU A 74 2.90 -11.08 -35.77
CA GLU A 74 3.55 -12.40 -35.73
C GLU A 74 3.48 -13.11 -37.09
N GLU A 75 2.44 -12.91 -37.90
CA GLU A 75 2.37 -13.38 -39.30
C GLU A 75 3.43 -12.70 -40.19
N VAL A 76 3.70 -11.40 -39.96
CA VAL A 76 4.76 -10.66 -40.66
C VAL A 76 6.18 -11.06 -40.22
N ASP A 77 6.39 -11.45 -38.95
CA ASP A 77 7.69 -11.96 -38.44
C ASP A 77 7.90 -13.47 -38.69
N ALA A 78 6.82 -14.25 -38.89
CA ALA A 78 6.85 -15.69 -39.14
C ALA A 78 7.88 -16.17 -40.19
N PRO A 79 8.06 -15.54 -41.38
CA PRO A 79 9.06 -15.98 -42.36
C PRO A 79 10.52 -15.76 -41.93
N ASN A 80 10.76 -15.06 -40.80
CA ASN A 80 12.09 -14.71 -40.30
C ASN A 80 12.50 -15.52 -39.04
N ARG A 81 11.65 -16.43 -38.54
CA ARG A 81 11.97 -17.30 -37.40
C ARG A 81 12.80 -18.52 -37.79
N GLU A 82 13.99 -18.66 -37.21
CA GLU A 82 14.78 -19.88 -37.30
C GLU A 82 14.06 -21.09 -36.65
N PRO A 83 14.15 -22.31 -37.20
CA PRO A 83 13.51 -23.49 -36.62
C PRO A 83 14.07 -23.85 -35.23
N ARG A 84 13.22 -23.84 -34.22
CA ARG A 84 13.57 -24.32 -32.87
C ARG A 84 13.94 -25.82 -32.90
N PRO A 85 15.08 -26.25 -32.32
CA PRO A 85 15.43 -27.67 -32.24
C PRO A 85 14.46 -28.49 -31.37
N PRO A 86 14.26 -29.79 -31.66
CA PRO A 86 13.28 -30.62 -30.96
C PRO A 86 13.70 -30.91 -29.50
N PRO A 87 12.73 -31.05 -28.57
CA PRO A 87 13.01 -31.36 -27.17
C PRO A 87 13.45 -32.81 -26.96
N THR A 88 14.46 -33.01 -26.11
CA THR A 88 14.96 -34.33 -25.68
C THR A 88 14.02 -34.96 -24.65
N PRO A 89 13.67 -36.27 -24.73
CA PRO A 89 12.73 -36.90 -23.80
C PRO A 89 13.33 -37.22 -22.42
N GLU A 90 12.54 -37.05 -21.36
CA GLU A 90 12.89 -37.42 -19.99
C GLU A 90 12.69 -38.93 -19.69
N PRO A 91 13.50 -39.54 -18.78
CA PRO A 91 13.35 -40.93 -18.36
C PRO A 91 12.21 -41.13 -17.32
N PRO A 92 11.56 -42.30 -17.27
CA PRO A 92 10.25 -42.46 -16.62
C PRO A 92 10.28 -42.81 -15.12
N ALA A 93 9.29 -42.28 -14.40
CA ALA A 93 8.97 -42.68 -13.03
C ALA A 93 8.25 -44.05 -12.95
N ARG A 94 8.36 -44.74 -11.81
CA ARG A 94 7.64 -46.00 -11.52
C ARG A 94 6.82 -45.89 -10.22
N ARG A 95 5.49 -45.99 -10.37
CA ARG A 95 4.63 -47.12 -9.91
C ARG A 95 5.16 -48.00 -8.77
N ASP A 96 4.35 -48.48 -7.81
CA ASP A 96 2.88 -48.39 -7.66
C ASP A 96 2.43 -48.65 -6.20
N ALA A 97 1.27 -48.08 -5.85
CA ALA A 97 0.18 -48.60 -4.99
C ALA A 97 0.34 -49.11 -3.53
N SER A 98 -0.76 -48.87 -2.77
CA SER A 98 -1.38 -49.68 -1.69
C SER A 98 -1.06 -49.43 -0.20
N ALA A 99 -2.14 -49.56 0.59
CA ALA A 99 -2.27 -49.42 2.06
C ALA A 99 -2.49 -50.83 2.71
N PRO A 100 -2.85 -51.06 4.01
CA PRO A 100 -3.42 -50.15 5.03
C PRO A 100 -2.88 -50.30 6.49
N ALA A 101 -3.64 -49.74 7.46
CA ALA A 101 -3.46 -49.59 8.93
C ALA A 101 -3.62 -50.93 9.74
N PRO A 102 -3.83 -50.99 11.10
CA PRO A 102 -3.91 -49.96 12.16
C PRO A 102 -3.29 -50.29 13.57
N GLY A 103 -3.31 -49.31 14.51
CA GLY A 103 -3.04 -49.50 15.96
C GLY A 103 -1.55 -49.58 16.36
N ARG A 104 -1.09 -49.60 17.62
CA ARG A 104 -1.60 -49.51 19.03
C ARG A 104 -0.37 -49.06 19.92
N ASP A 105 -0.37 -48.78 21.23
CA ASP A 105 -1.33 -48.77 22.36
C ASP A 105 -0.79 -47.85 23.50
N ARG A 106 -1.62 -47.50 24.51
CA ARG A 106 -1.29 -47.22 25.95
C ARG A 106 -0.46 -45.99 26.43
N THR A 107 -1.16 -45.22 27.25
CA THR A 107 -0.81 -44.50 28.50
C THR A 107 0.07 -45.30 29.51
N PRO A 108 0.68 -44.71 30.58
CA PRO A 108 0.14 -43.62 31.41
C PRO A 108 1.10 -42.55 32.01
N SER A 109 0.47 -41.64 32.77
CA SER A 109 1.00 -40.55 33.61
C SER A 109 1.91 -41.02 34.76
N PRO A 110 2.69 -40.13 35.41
CA PRO A 110 2.12 -39.35 36.54
C PRO A 110 2.39 -37.83 36.49
N ALA A 111 1.56 -37.08 37.23
CA ALA A 111 1.67 -35.63 37.42
C ALA A 111 2.64 -35.24 38.54
N PRO A 112 2.88 -33.93 38.74
CA PRO A 112 2.89 -33.41 40.09
C PRO A 112 2.02 -32.14 40.30
N SER A 113 1.38 -32.11 41.47
CA SER A 113 1.07 -30.98 42.36
C SER A 113 0.50 -29.67 41.81
N GLN A 114 -0.69 -29.33 42.32
CA GLN A 114 -1.27 -27.99 42.26
C GLN A 114 -0.50 -27.01 43.15
N LEU A 115 -0.44 -25.74 42.74
CA LEU A 115 -0.14 -24.59 43.59
C LEU A 115 -1.28 -23.59 43.42
N GLU A 116 -1.88 -23.17 44.53
CA GLU A 116 -3.04 -22.28 44.53
C GLU A 116 -2.62 -20.84 44.24
N VAL A 117 -3.21 -20.23 43.23
CA VAL A 117 -3.06 -18.81 42.91
C VAL A 117 -4.30 -18.08 43.42
N PRO A 118 -4.17 -17.03 44.26
CA PRO A 118 -5.33 -16.36 44.85
C PRO A 118 -6.21 -15.69 43.79
N GLU A 119 -7.52 -15.82 43.95
CA GLU A 119 -8.53 -15.41 42.99
C GLU A 119 -8.63 -13.88 42.86
N ALA A 120 -7.92 -13.32 41.87
CA ALA A 120 -8.09 -11.92 41.47
C ALA A 120 -9.44 -11.75 40.76
N SER A 121 -10.35 -10.97 41.36
CA SER A 121 -11.71 -10.78 40.84
C SER A 121 -11.70 -10.27 39.40
N PRO A 122 -12.49 -10.85 38.48
CA PRO A 122 -12.46 -10.48 37.07
C PRO A 122 -12.90 -9.03 36.86
N ALA A 123 -12.00 -8.20 36.33
CA ALA A 123 -12.32 -6.86 35.87
C ALA A 123 -13.41 -6.93 34.78
N PRO A 124 -14.37 -5.99 34.73
CA PRO A 124 -15.56 -6.12 33.89
C PRO A 124 -15.20 -6.23 32.40
N GLU A 125 -15.42 -7.42 31.83
CA GLU A 125 -15.13 -7.72 30.44
C GLU A 125 -15.90 -6.78 29.51
N ARG A 126 -15.18 -5.84 28.89
CA ARG A 126 -15.70 -5.02 27.80
C ARG A 126 -15.87 -5.89 26.55
N LYS A 127 -16.97 -6.63 26.49
CA LYS A 127 -17.38 -7.47 25.36
C LYS A 127 -17.17 -6.70 24.05
N ARG A 128 -16.27 -7.21 23.20
CA ARG A 128 -15.90 -6.57 21.94
C ARG A 128 -17.16 -6.45 21.08
N LYS A 129 -17.60 -5.22 20.81
CA LYS A 129 -18.70 -4.98 19.87
C LYS A 129 -18.22 -5.36 18.47
N LEU A 130 -18.80 -6.41 17.90
CA LEU A 130 -18.60 -6.74 16.50
C LEU A 130 -19.39 -5.75 15.64
N ASN A 131 -18.77 -5.27 14.57
CA ASN A 131 -19.46 -4.45 13.58
C ASN A 131 -20.43 -5.34 12.78
N PRO A 132 -21.59 -4.82 12.33
CA PRO A 132 -22.52 -5.58 11.51
C PRO A 132 -21.88 -5.95 10.17
N ILE A 133 -22.11 -7.18 9.71
CA ILE A 133 -21.59 -7.67 8.42
C ILE A 133 -22.47 -7.11 7.29
N GLN A 134 -21.92 -6.22 6.47
CA GLN A 134 -22.54 -5.77 5.23
C GLN A 134 -22.45 -6.88 4.17
N GLN A 135 -23.51 -7.67 4.03
CA GLN A 135 -23.61 -8.68 2.97
C GLN A 135 -23.52 -8.00 1.59
N GLY A 136 -22.80 -8.62 0.67
CA GLY A 136 -22.53 -8.05 -0.67
C GLY A 136 -21.30 -7.15 -0.77
N LEU A 137 -20.78 -6.61 0.34
CA LEU A 137 -19.51 -5.87 0.34
C LEU A 137 -18.36 -6.84 0.05
N ARG A 138 -17.79 -6.76 -1.16
CA ARG A 138 -16.62 -7.55 -1.56
C ARG A 138 -15.36 -7.01 -0.88
N VAL A 139 -14.43 -7.92 -0.55
CA VAL A 139 -13.08 -7.52 -0.12
C VAL A 139 -12.36 -6.78 -1.26
N SER A 140 -11.66 -5.69 -0.93
CA SER A 140 -10.83 -4.95 -1.90
C SER A 140 -9.80 -5.87 -2.55
N SER A 141 -9.69 -5.83 -3.87
CA SER A 141 -8.75 -6.65 -4.65
C SER A 141 -7.27 -6.32 -4.39
N SER A 142 -6.99 -5.20 -3.73
CA SER A 142 -5.65 -4.81 -3.28
C SER A 142 -5.69 -4.43 -1.80
N ARG A 143 -4.80 -5.02 -0.99
CA ARG A 143 -4.51 -4.53 0.36
C ARG A 143 -3.59 -3.31 0.23
N ILE A 144 -4.03 -2.16 0.74
CA ILE A 144 -3.14 -1.01 0.91
C ILE A 144 -2.19 -1.32 2.07
N PRO A 145 -0.86 -1.13 1.92
CA PRO A 145 0.09 -1.36 3.02
C PRO A 145 -0.18 -0.42 4.19
N GLN A 146 -0.09 -0.94 5.41
CA GLN A 146 -0.34 -0.18 6.63
C GLN A 146 1.00 0.29 7.23
N PRO A 147 1.29 1.60 7.28
CA PRO A 147 2.46 2.12 7.98
C PRO A 147 2.26 2.00 9.50
N SER A 148 3.36 2.10 10.26
CA SER A 148 3.35 1.91 11.72
C SER A 148 2.37 2.84 12.46
N ALA A 149 1.85 2.37 13.61
CA ALA A 149 0.99 3.20 14.46
C ALA A 149 1.69 4.48 14.95
N TYR A 150 3.02 4.45 15.09
CA TYR A 150 3.86 5.64 15.30
C TYR A 150 3.77 6.65 14.14
N ALA A 151 3.91 6.19 12.89
CA ALA A 151 3.84 7.04 11.70
C ALA A 151 2.44 7.65 11.52
N LEU A 152 1.39 6.85 11.72
CA LEU A 152 -0.01 7.33 11.67
C LEU A 152 -0.30 8.36 12.78
N LYS A 153 0.27 8.18 13.98
CA LYS A 153 0.16 9.14 15.08
C LYS A 153 0.84 10.47 14.76
N LYS A 154 2.05 10.45 14.16
CA LYS A 154 2.71 11.65 13.63
C LYS A 154 1.86 12.35 12.57
N LEU A 155 1.37 11.62 11.57
CA LEU A 155 0.53 12.20 10.51
C LEU A 155 -0.72 12.91 11.05
N ARG A 156 -1.40 12.32 12.05
CA ARG A 156 -2.58 12.93 12.67
C ARG A 156 -2.29 14.23 13.43
N ASN A 157 -1.05 14.41 13.89
CA ASN A 157 -0.58 15.62 14.56
C ASN A 157 -0.05 16.69 13.59
N PHE A 158 -0.01 16.41 12.28
CA PHE A 158 0.70 17.19 11.25
C PHE A 158 2.25 17.16 11.38
N ASP A 159 2.79 16.34 12.30
CA ASP A 159 4.23 16.18 12.53
C ASP A 159 4.96 15.68 11.27
N TYR A 160 6.24 16.05 11.13
CA TYR A 160 7.11 15.43 10.12
C TYR A 160 7.26 13.94 10.39
N VAL A 161 7.05 13.12 9.36
CA VAL A 161 7.29 11.68 9.39
C VAL A 161 8.23 11.26 8.26
N GLU A 162 9.14 10.36 8.60
CA GLU A 162 10.17 9.82 7.74
C GLU A 162 9.53 8.93 6.65
N LEU A 163 9.90 9.13 5.37
CA LEU A 163 9.31 8.36 4.26
C LEU A 163 9.52 6.85 4.39
N TRP A 164 10.55 6.42 5.12
CA TRP A 164 10.85 5.01 5.38
C TRP A 164 9.63 4.23 5.89
N TYR A 165 8.80 4.81 6.76
CA TYR A 165 7.59 4.15 7.30
C TYR A 165 6.52 3.83 6.25
N PHE A 166 6.60 4.45 5.07
CA PHE A 166 5.69 4.26 3.94
C PHE A 166 6.35 3.48 2.79
N THR A 167 7.58 2.99 2.99
CA THR A 167 8.18 1.98 2.11
C THR A 167 7.62 0.60 2.43
N GLU A 168 7.80 -0.34 1.50
CA GLU A 168 7.50 -1.76 1.67
C GLU A 168 8.05 -2.29 3.01
N LYS A 169 9.36 -2.14 3.24
CA LYS A 169 10.07 -2.53 4.48
C LYS A 169 9.46 -1.93 5.75
N GLY A 170 9.06 -0.65 5.70
CA GLY A 170 8.46 0.04 6.84
C GLY A 170 7.02 -0.43 7.14
N CYS A 171 6.32 -0.93 6.13
CA CYS A 171 4.99 -1.53 6.27
C CYS A 171 5.06 -3.03 6.64
N GLU A 172 6.09 -3.74 6.19
CA GLU A 172 6.40 -5.12 6.59
C GLU A 172 6.72 -5.17 8.10
N GLU A 173 7.65 -4.35 8.58
CA GLU A 173 7.98 -4.27 10.02
C GLU A 173 6.74 -3.88 10.85
N ALA A 174 5.90 -2.97 10.34
CA ALA A 174 4.64 -2.60 10.99
C ALA A 174 3.62 -3.75 11.00
N HIS A 175 3.59 -4.59 9.96
CA HIS A 175 2.71 -5.76 9.91
C HIS A 175 3.17 -6.84 10.89
N ASP A 176 4.46 -7.14 10.93
CA ASP A 176 5.07 -8.13 11.83
C ASP A 176 4.96 -7.72 13.30
N ALA A 177 5.14 -6.43 13.61
CA ALA A 177 4.90 -5.88 14.94
C ALA A 177 3.42 -5.89 15.36
N THR A 178 2.49 -6.02 14.41
CA THR A 178 1.03 -6.08 14.66
C THR A 178 0.50 -7.53 14.68
N SER A 179 1.15 -8.46 13.96
CA SER A 179 0.84 -9.88 13.99
C SER A 179 1.46 -10.60 15.19
N SER A 180 2.60 -10.10 15.68
CA SER A 180 3.22 -10.53 16.94
C SER A 180 2.31 -10.22 18.13
N THR A 181 2.21 -11.16 19.08
CA THR A 181 1.44 -10.95 20.31
C THR A 181 2.04 -9.80 21.14
N PRO A 182 1.23 -8.85 21.65
CA PRO A 182 1.71 -7.61 22.28
C PRO A 182 2.41 -7.78 23.64
N ASN A 183 2.77 -9.01 23.99
CA ASN A 183 3.46 -9.39 25.22
C ASN A 183 4.90 -9.87 24.99
N ASP A 184 5.34 -10.13 23.74
CA ASP A 184 6.57 -10.89 23.48
C ASP A 184 7.81 -10.03 23.15
N VAL A 185 7.62 -8.74 22.83
CA VAL A 185 8.74 -7.85 22.45
C VAL A 185 9.15 -6.95 23.63
N PHE A 186 10.19 -7.35 24.36
CA PHE A 186 10.78 -6.54 25.44
C PHE A 186 12.13 -5.93 25.04
N THR A 187 12.36 -4.68 25.44
CA THR A 187 13.65 -3.98 25.33
C THR A 187 14.30 -3.79 26.70
N LEU A 188 15.59 -4.12 26.81
CA LEU A 188 16.45 -3.71 27.92
C LEU A 188 16.80 -2.22 27.81
N SER A 189 16.51 -1.45 28.86
CA SER A 189 16.82 -0.02 28.96
C SER A 189 17.51 0.29 30.29
N LYS A 190 18.52 1.17 30.29
CA LYS A 190 19.23 1.55 31.54
C LYS A 190 18.49 2.70 32.23
N VAL A 191 18.08 2.51 33.47
CA VAL A 191 17.30 3.46 34.26
C VAL A 191 17.96 3.62 35.63
N ALA A 192 18.32 4.83 36.04
CA ALA A 192 18.95 5.13 37.33
C ALA A 192 20.14 4.22 37.72
N GLY A 193 20.85 3.66 36.72
CA GLY A 193 21.98 2.74 36.91
C GLY A 193 21.65 1.25 36.68
N THR A 194 20.41 0.81 36.89
CA THR A 194 19.98 -0.58 36.70
C THR A 194 19.49 -0.86 35.27
N LEU A 195 19.43 -2.13 34.89
CA LEU A 195 18.82 -2.58 33.63
C LEU A 195 17.35 -2.94 33.89
N ALA A 196 16.44 -2.33 33.12
CA ALA A 196 15.00 -2.55 33.20
C ALA A 196 14.46 -3.02 31.85
N LEU A 197 13.80 -4.18 31.85
CA LEU A 197 12.97 -4.65 30.73
C LEU A 197 11.70 -3.79 30.64
N ARG A 198 11.35 -3.37 29.42
CA ARG A 198 10.11 -2.67 29.10
C ARG A 198 9.49 -3.29 27.85
N SER A 199 8.16 -3.45 27.83
CA SER A 199 7.45 -3.82 26.60
C SER A 199 7.64 -2.73 25.54
N LEU A 200 7.77 -3.13 24.28
CA LEU A 200 7.82 -2.23 23.14
C LEU A 200 6.40 -1.90 22.67
N ASP A 201 5.97 -0.68 22.96
CA ASP A 201 4.78 -0.08 22.37
C ASP A 201 4.95 -0.01 20.84
N ALA A 202 4.02 -0.58 20.07
CA ALA A 202 3.98 -0.43 18.60
C ALA A 202 3.73 1.04 18.14
N SER A 203 3.51 1.94 19.10
CA SER A 203 3.46 3.39 18.92
C SER A 203 4.82 4.11 19.15
N THR A 204 5.91 3.37 19.30
CA THR A 204 7.30 3.91 19.36
C THR A 204 7.98 3.97 17.99
N ALA A 205 9.04 4.77 17.89
CA ALA A 205 9.83 4.90 16.67
C ALA A 205 10.66 3.64 16.39
N SER A 206 10.68 3.18 15.14
CA SER A 206 11.53 2.06 14.72
C SER A 206 13.02 2.41 14.82
N ARG A 207 13.84 1.41 15.13
CA ARG A 207 15.32 1.50 15.05
C ARG A 207 15.85 1.34 13.63
N ALA A 208 15.05 0.77 12.72
CA ALA A 208 15.40 0.61 11.31
C ALA A 208 15.02 1.85 10.47
N ALA A 209 14.33 2.84 11.06
CA ALA A 209 13.89 4.05 10.39
C ALA A 209 15.07 4.84 9.78
N VAL A 210 15.15 4.81 8.45
CA VAL A 210 16.16 5.53 7.66
C VAL A 210 15.68 6.99 7.43
N PRO A 211 16.53 8.02 7.67
CA PRO A 211 16.19 9.39 7.34
C PRO A 211 16.11 9.59 5.82
N ASP A 212 15.17 10.43 5.40
CA ASP A 212 14.81 10.66 3.99
C ASP A 212 15.98 10.87 3.02
N GLU A 213 17.08 11.54 3.41
CA GLU A 213 18.27 11.75 2.57
C GLU A 213 19.00 10.45 2.18
N ARG A 214 18.75 9.36 2.91
CA ARG A 214 19.45 8.07 2.76
C ARG A 214 18.57 7.00 2.11
N LEU A 215 17.36 7.35 1.69
CA LEU A 215 16.49 6.48 0.89
C LEU A 215 16.94 6.49 -0.58
N SER A 216 16.68 5.43 -1.33
CA SER A 216 16.83 5.53 -2.79
C SER A 216 15.66 6.30 -3.39
N TRP A 217 15.86 6.91 -4.57
CA TRP A 217 14.75 7.57 -5.28
C TRP A 217 13.59 6.62 -5.56
N ARG A 218 13.84 5.31 -5.75
CA ARG A 218 12.80 4.28 -5.87
C ARG A 218 11.96 4.16 -4.60
N ASP A 219 12.61 4.13 -3.43
CA ASP A 219 11.92 4.07 -2.13
C ASP A 219 11.04 5.31 -1.94
N VAL A 220 11.56 6.50 -2.26
CA VAL A 220 10.81 7.77 -2.24
C VAL A 220 9.61 7.74 -3.19
N SER A 221 9.80 7.27 -4.43
CA SER A 221 8.75 7.19 -5.47
C SER A 221 7.58 6.26 -5.10
N VAL A 222 7.83 5.25 -4.26
CA VAL A 222 6.80 4.38 -3.70
C VAL A 222 6.19 5.02 -2.46
N ALA A 223 7.03 5.43 -1.50
CA ALA A 223 6.62 5.96 -0.20
C ALA A 223 5.78 7.24 -0.33
N GLN A 224 6.07 8.12 -1.29
CA GLN A 224 5.30 9.35 -1.52
C GLN A 224 3.82 9.06 -1.83
N LYS A 225 3.53 7.97 -2.56
CA LYS A 225 2.17 7.60 -2.98
C LYS A 225 1.36 7.10 -1.79
N LEU A 226 1.98 6.28 -0.94
CA LEU A 226 1.37 5.76 0.28
C LEU A 226 1.25 6.85 1.38
N LEU A 227 2.23 7.73 1.51
CA LEU A 227 2.18 8.93 2.38
C LEU A 227 0.97 9.81 2.02
N LEU A 228 0.81 10.19 0.75
CA LEU A 228 -0.29 11.05 0.30
C LEU A 228 -1.66 10.41 0.55
N HIS A 229 -1.79 9.09 0.37
CA HIS A 229 -3.01 8.35 0.72
C HIS A 229 -3.30 8.42 2.22
N HIS A 230 -2.34 8.06 3.09
CA HIS A 230 -2.54 8.10 4.55
C HIS A 230 -2.75 9.51 5.11
N MET A 231 -2.21 10.55 4.45
CA MET A 231 -2.55 11.94 4.78
C MET A 231 -4.04 12.24 4.53
N LYS A 232 -4.62 11.79 3.42
CA LYS A 232 -6.08 11.91 3.19
C LYS A 232 -6.88 11.12 4.21
N GLU A 233 -6.48 9.90 4.54
CA GLU A 233 -7.17 9.09 5.58
C GLU A 233 -7.10 9.71 6.98
N GLN A 234 -5.99 10.37 7.35
CA GLN A 234 -5.89 11.10 8.62
C GLN A 234 -6.53 12.50 8.57
N GLY A 235 -7.26 12.85 7.51
CA GLY A 235 -8.06 14.08 7.43
C GLY A 235 -7.25 15.36 7.16
N TRP A 236 -6.12 15.27 6.48
CA TRP A 236 -5.35 16.46 6.09
C TRP A 236 -6.16 17.37 5.14
N PRO A 237 -6.00 18.71 5.22
CA PRO A 237 -6.62 19.62 4.27
C PRO A 237 -6.19 19.30 2.84
N GLU A 238 -7.15 19.17 1.92
CA GLU A 238 -6.89 18.80 0.52
C GLU A 238 -5.90 19.74 -0.18
N SER A 239 -5.85 21.01 0.21
CA SER A 239 -4.84 21.97 -0.25
C SER A 239 -3.40 21.55 0.10
N HIS A 240 -3.17 21.06 1.32
CA HIS A 240 -1.84 20.65 1.76
C HIS A 240 -1.41 19.34 1.07
N VAL A 241 -2.34 18.40 0.88
CA VAL A 241 -2.08 17.16 0.14
C VAL A 241 -1.84 17.46 -1.35
N SER A 242 -2.58 18.41 -1.94
CA SER A 242 -2.42 18.83 -3.34
C SER A 242 -1.06 19.49 -3.60
N LEU A 243 -0.61 20.41 -2.73
CA LEU A 243 0.71 21.03 -2.86
C LEU A 243 1.84 20.01 -2.68
N LEU A 244 1.71 19.08 -1.72
CA LEU A 244 2.69 18.02 -1.53
C LEU A 244 2.72 17.02 -2.70
N ALA A 245 1.57 16.71 -3.30
CA ALA A 245 1.50 15.89 -4.51
C ALA A 245 2.13 16.61 -5.73
N ALA A 246 1.87 17.91 -5.89
CA ALA A 246 2.48 18.73 -6.94
C ALA A 246 4.00 18.86 -6.78
N PHE A 247 4.50 18.96 -5.54
CA PHE A 247 5.92 18.90 -5.22
C PHE A 247 6.56 17.57 -5.66
N PHE A 248 6.02 16.44 -5.20
CA PHE A 248 6.55 15.12 -5.58
C PHE A 248 6.52 14.89 -7.10
N PHE A 249 5.45 15.31 -7.78
CA PHE A 249 5.36 15.29 -9.24
C PHE A 249 6.45 16.15 -9.90
N ARG A 250 6.64 17.40 -9.48
CA ARG A 250 7.67 18.30 -10.03
C ARG A 250 9.09 17.77 -9.82
N LEU A 251 9.34 17.04 -8.73
CA LEU A 251 10.61 16.36 -8.48
C LEU A 251 10.80 15.11 -9.34
N GLU A 252 9.76 14.27 -9.48
CA GLU A 252 9.79 13.03 -10.28
C GLU A 252 10.11 13.31 -11.76
N TYR A 253 9.65 14.45 -12.29
CA TYR A 253 9.89 14.90 -13.66
C TYR A 253 10.96 16.01 -13.80
N HIS A 254 11.76 16.31 -12.77
CA HIS A 254 12.75 17.40 -12.83
C HIS A 254 13.96 17.06 -13.73
N ASP A 255 14.34 17.96 -14.65
CA ASP A 255 15.41 17.71 -15.64
C ASP A 255 16.78 17.36 -15.04
N ILE A 256 17.07 17.81 -13.82
CA ILE A 256 18.31 17.47 -13.11
C ILE A 256 18.50 15.94 -12.96
N ARG A 257 17.40 15.17 -12.90
CA ARG A 257 17.42 13.69 -12.85
C ARG A 257 17.93 13.04 -14.14
N ARG A 258 17.99 13.79 -15.24
CA ARG A 258 18.44 13.36 -16.56
C ARG A 258 19.77 13.97 -16.96
N ILE A 259 20.06 15.19 -16.48
CA ILE A 259 21.25 15.96 -16.80
C ILE A 259 22.42 15.62 -15.87
N SER A 260 22.14 15.36 -14.59
CA SER A 260 23.17 15.14 -13.56
C SER A 260 23.36 13.66 -13.25
N SER A 261 24.62 13.20 -13.18
CA SER A 261 24.97 11.87 -12.67
C SER A 261 24.55 11.64 -11.21
N LEU A 262 24.41 12.72 -10.45
CA LEU A 262 23.95 12.72 -9.06
C LEU A 262 22.48 13.13 -8.92
N GLY A 263 21.74 13.29 -10.03
CA GLY A 263 20.40 13.90 -10.05
C GLY A 263 19.38 13.28 -9.09
N ASP A 264 19.34 11.95 -8.98
CA ASP A 264 18.48 11.26 -8.00
C ASP A 264 18.89 11.57 -6.55
N GLN A 265 20.19 11.68 -6.25
CA GLN A 265 20.70 12.04 -4.92
C GLN A 265 20.40 13.50 -4.57
N VAL A 266 20.53 14.41 -5.55
CA VAL A 266 20.18 15.83 -5.41
C VAL A 266 18.70 15.98 -5.06
N ILE A 267 17.83 15.28 -5.78
CA ILE A 267 16.37 15.32 -5.56
C ILE A 267 15.99 14.68 -4.22
N VAL A 268 16.58 13.53 -3.85
CA VAL A 268 16.34 12.87 -2.55
C VAL A 268 16.75 13.78 -1.37
N LYS A 269 17.91 14.45 -1.46
CA LYS A 269 18.38 15.37 -0.41
C LYS A 269 17.53 16.66 -0.38
N TYR A 270 17.19 17.23 -1.53
CA TYR A 270 16.29 18.39 -1.61
C TYR A 270 14.91 18.09 -1.02
N GLN A 271 14.30 16.94 -1.34
CA GLN A 271 12.96 16.63 -0.84
C GLN A 271 12.94 16.44 0.68
N ALA A 272 13.98 15.81 1.23
CA ALA A 272 14.16 15.62 2.67
C ALA A 272 14.30 16.95 3.43
N GLU A 273 15.15 17.85 2.92
CA GLU A 273 15.33 19.19 3.49
C GLU A 273 14.03 20.01 3.46
N VAL A 274 13.41 20.12 2.29
CA VAL A 274 12.26 21.02 2.08
C VAL A 274 11.00 20.48 2.77
N ARG A 275 10.74 19.17 2.79
CA ARG A 275 9.60 18.61 3.54
C ARG A 275 9.74 18.78 5.05
N ARG A 276 10.93 18.56 5.63
CA ARG A 276 11.15 18.84 7.06
C ARG A 276 10.89 20.30 7.38
N GLU A 277 11.39 21.20 6.53
CA GLU A 277 11.21 22.63 6.74
C GLU A 277 9.75 23.06 6.60
N TRP A 278 9.02 22.53 5.61
CA TRP A 278 7.59 22.79 5.43
C TRP A 278 6.76 22.24 6.59
N HIS A 279 6.96 20.98 7.02
CA HIS A 279 6.30 20.42 8.21
C HIS A 279 6.58 21.24 9.48
N ARG A 280 7.83 21.68 9.68
CA ARG A 280 8.23 22.57 10.79
C ARG A 280 7.49 23.91 10.76
N LEU A 281 7.18 24.44 9.57
CA LEU A 281 6.51 25.73 9.40
C LEU A 281 4.99 25.63 9.54
N ILE A 282 4.32 24.60 8.96
CA ILE A 282 2.87 24.41 9.15
C ILE A 282 2.51 24.09 10.61
N ALA A 283 3.38 23.40 11.35
CA ALA A 283 3.20 23.10 12.77
C ALA A 283 3.58 24.27 13.70
N SER A 284 4.06 25.40 13.18
CA SER A 284 4.52 26.53 14.00
C SER A 284 3.39 27.55 14.24
N PRO A 285 2.86 27.68 15.49
CA PRO A 285 1.78 28.64 15.79
C PRO A 285 2.22 30.11 15.70
N LYS A 286 3.49 30.39 15.43
CA LYS A 286 4.04 31.74 15.18
C LYS A 286 4.15 32.07 13.69
N GLN A 287 3.98 31.10 12.79
CA GLN A 287 4.24 31.26 11.36
C GLN A 287 2.94 31.54 10.59
N GLN A 288 2.68 32.80 10.25
CA GLN A 288 1.43 33.18 9.55
C GLN A 288 1.50 33.01 8.02
N LYS A 289 2.67 32.69 7.46
CA LYS A 289 2.86 32.37 6.03
C LYS A 289 3.88 31.24 5.89
N VAL A 290 3.48 30.14 5.26
CA VAL A 290 4.38 29.05 4.83
C VAL A 290 4.59 29.18 3.32
N PHE A 291 5.76 28.79 2.82
CA PHE A 291 6.03 28.78 1.37
C PHE A 291 5.20 27.68 0.68
N ASP A 292 4.94 27.86 -0.62
CA ASP A 292 4.42 26.78 -1.45
C ASP A 292 5.52 25.72 -1.62
N ILE A 293 5.32 24.54 -1.03
CA ILE A 293 6.27 23.44 -1.15
C ILE A 293 6.42 22.96 -2.60
N ALA A 294 5.39 23.11 -3.44
CA ALA A 294 5.48 22.73 -4.84
C ALA A 294 6.45 23.62 -5.63
N ASP A 295 6.75 24.84 -5.19
CA ASP A 295 7.68 25.73 -5.89
C ASP A 295 9.13 25.25 -5.70
N ILE A 296 9.79 24.90 -6.81
CA ILE A 296 11.09 24.23 -6.79
C ILE A 296 12.22 25.26 -6.89
N SER A 297 12.89 25.51 -5.77
CA SER A 297 14.03 26.43 -5.69
C SER A 297 15.24 25.86 -6.43
N ALA A 298 15.44 26.29 -7.67
CA ALA A 298 16.62 25.97 -8.47
C ALA A 298 17.92 26.35 -7.73
N GLU A 299 17.98 27.52 -7.09
CA GLU A 299 19.15 27.96 -6.30
C GLU A 299 19.55 26.94 -5.22
N ARG A 300 18.57 26.33 -4.54
CA ARG A 300 18.79 25.32 -3.49
C ARG A 300 19.10 23.94 -4.08
N LEU A 301 18.49 23.54 -5.20
CA LEU A 301 18.88 22.33 -5.93
C LEU A 301 20.34 22.39 -6.39
N ASP A 302 20.73 23.46 -7.09
CA ASP A 302 22.10 23.67 -7.54
C ASP A 302 23.08 23.75 -6.36
N ALA A 303 22.68 24.34 -5.22
CA ALA A 303 23.51 24.38 -4.02
C ALA A 303 23.73 22.97 -3.43
N ILE A 304 22.71 22.11 -3.47
CA ILE A 304 22.80 20.71 -3.04
C ILE A 304 23.68 19.89 -4.01
N GLU A 305 23.53 20.08 -5.32
CA GLU A 305 24.39 19.44 -6.33
C GLU A 305 25.87 19.85 -6.15
N ARG A 306 26.14 21.16 -6.06
CA ARG A 306 27.50 21.69 -5.81
C ARG A 306 28.11 21.23 -4.49
N GLN A 307 27.30 20.76 -3.52
CA GLN A 307 27.81 20.09 -2.31
C GLN A 307 28.11 18.61 -2.59
N LEU A 308 27.19 17.87 -3.21
CA LEU A 308 27.35 16.43 -3.47
C LEU A 308 28.56 16.14 -4.39
N ILE A 309 28.76 16.93 -5.45
CA ILE A 309 29.94 16.85 -6.33
C ILE A 309 31.24 17.03 -5.52
N LYS A 310 31.28 17.97 -4.57
CA LYS A 310 32.45 18.20 -3.71
C LYS A 310 32.68 17.07 -2.72
N GLN A 311 31.61 16.42 -2.25
CA GLN A 311 31.70 15.27 -1.35
C GLN A 311 32.25 14.04 -2.10
N GLU A 312 31.75 13.76 -3.31
CA GLU A 312 32.26 12.69 -4.18
C GLU A 312 33.74 12.90 -4.55
N GLN A 313 34.12 14.14 -4.91
CA GLN A 313 35.53 14.49 -5.18
C GLN A 313 36.41 14.31 -3.93
N ALA A 314 35.96 14.75 -2.76
CA ALA A 314 36.71 14.61 -1.51
C ALA A 314 36.90 13.13 -1.13
N GLU A 315 35.86 12.31 -1.24
CA GLU A 315 35.93 10.86 -1.01
C GLU A 315 36.84 10.15 -2.01
N PHE A 316 36.87 10.59 -3.27
CA PHE A 316 37.80 10.04 -4.26
C PHE A 316 39.26 10.39 -3.93
N THR A 317 39.55 11.61 -3.46
CA THR A 317 40.90 12.01 -3.03
C THR A 317 41.37 11.42 -1.70
N ALA A 318 40.50 10.67 -1.00
CA ALA A 318 40.78 10.09 0.32
C ALA A 318 40.90 8.55 0.30
N ARG A 319 41.00 7.94 -0.89
CA ARG A 319 41.12 6.49 -1.12
C ARG A 319 42.43 6.15 -1.83
#